data_AF-A0A920SKY1-F1
#
_entry.id   AF-A0A920SKY1-F1
#
_cell.length_a   1.000
_cell.length_b   1.000
_cell.length_c   1.000
_cell.angle_alpha   90.00
_cell.angle_beta   90.00
_cell.angle_gamma   90.00
#
_symmetry.space_group_name_H-M   'P 1'
#
loop_
_entity.id
_entity.type
_entity.pdbx_description
1 polymer ?
#
loop_
_entity_poly.entity_id
_entity_poly.type
_entity_poly.pdbx_seq_one_letter_code
_entity_poly.pdbx_strand_id
1 'polypeptide(L)'
;MGGASTEISGETTSVALEMAWWDPQTISTSSRRLGLRSEASIRFERGADPEVADLAMRRFAELLSDSGATLAPGTVDVRGTVPDRSPVRVRTDRVNALLGTDLSRDEMADLLEPIGFTSEAGPRRSILSGPRRRRTLLSTRQCHGDRRGRGGGPDARVRAHCPDRPQLDHHRVADPLPA
;
A
#
# COMPACT_ATOMS: atom_id res chain seq x y z
N MET A 1 19.49 8.98 -5.14
CA MET A 1 20.05 10.33 -4.89
C MET A 1 20.43 10.89 -6.24
N GLY A 2 20.30 12.20 -6.45
CA GLY A 2 20.73 12.84 -7.70
C GLY A 2 22.25 12.76 -7.89
N GLY A 3 22.71 12.96 -9.12
CA GLY A 3 24.13 13.05 -9.43
C GLY A 3 24.67 14.48 -9.24
N ALA A 4 25.91 14.60 -8.76
CA ALA A 4 26.56 15.90 -8.58
C ALA A 4 26.74 16.67 -9.90
N SER A 5 26.94 15.96 -11.03
CA SER A 5 27.11 16.57 -12.35
C SER A 5 25.85 17.21 -12.93
N THR A 6 24.68 16.90 -12.36
CA THR A 6 23.36 17.39 -12.82
C THR A 6 22.63 18.15 -11.72
N GLU A 7 23.34 18.54 -10.66
CA GLU A 7 22.77 19.32 -9.57
C GLU A 7 22.44 20.74 -10.06
N ILE A 8 21.32 21.28 -9.58
CA ILE A 8 20.92 22.66 -9.88
C ILE A 8 21.89 23.62 -9.17
N SER A 9 22.43 24.57 -9.91
CA SER A 9 23.33 25.63 -9.43
C SER A 9 22.75 27.02 -9.72
N GLY A 10 23.42 28.06 -9.23
CA GLY A 10 23.05 29.46 -9.53
C GLY A 10 23.16 29.83 -11.02
N GLU A 11 23.86 29.04 -11.83
CA GLU A 11 23.99 29.23 -13.28
C GLU A 11 22.91 28.48 -14.07
N THR A 12 22.05 27.72 -13.40
CA THR A 12 21.04 26.89 -14.05
C THR A 12 19.89 27.73 -14.58
N THR A 13 19.69 27.72 -15.89
CA THR A 13 18.60 28.43 -16.57
C THR A 13 17.50 27.51 -17.06
N SER A 14 17.76 26.21 -17.14
CA SER A 14 16.83 25.20 -17.66
C SER A 14 16.93 23.93 -16.83
N VAL A 15 15.78 23.35 -16.49
CA VAL A 15 15.68 22.16 -15.64
C VAL A 15 14.79 21.13 -16.31
N ALA A 16 15.23 19.88 -16.30
CA ALA A 16 14.38 18.73 -16.60
C ALA A 16 13.81 18.15 -15.30
N LEU A 17 12.49 17.98 -15.23
CA LEU A 17 11.82 17.45 -14.05
C LEU A 17 11.66 15.94 -14.14
N GLU A 18 12.25 15.22 -13.19
CA GLU A 18 12.09 13.76 -13.07
C GLU A 18 10.94 13.42 -12.12
N MET A 19 9.90 12.76 -12.65
CA MET A 19 8.81 12.18 -11.86
C MET A 19 8.77 10.68 -12.13
N ALA A 20 9.39 9.89 -11.26
CA ALA A 20 9.59 8.47 -11.48
C ALA A 20 8.99 7.60 -10.36
N TRP A 21 8.60 6.39 -10.74
CA TRP A 21 8.34 5.30 -9.83
C TRP A 21 9.45 4.26 -9.95
N TRP A 22 9.93 3.77 -8.81
CA TRP A 22 10.97 2.76 -8.74
C TRP A 22 10.45 1.53 -8.02
N ASP A 23 10.94 0.36 -8.42
CA ASP A 23 10.68 -0.87 -7.69
C ASP A 23 11.18 -0.75 -6.24
N PRO A 24 10.31 -0.92 -5.22
CA PRO A 24 10.68 -0.71 -3.82
C PRO A 24 11.80 -1.64 -3.36
N GLN A 25 11.87 -2.88 -3.87
CA GLN A 25 12.89 -3.85 -3.48
C GLN A 25 14.28 -3.43 -3.98
N THR A 26 14.33 -2.93 -5.22
CA THR A 26 15.53 -2.42 -5.87
C THR A 26 16.08 -1.19 -5.13
N ILE A 27 15.20 -0.23 -4.78
CA ILE A 27 15.61 0.93 -3.98
C ILE A 27 16.09 0.51 -2.60
N SER A 28 15.36 -0.39 -1.93
CA SER A 28 15.72 -0.87 -0.58
C SER A 28 17.06 -1.57 -0.55
N THR A 29 17.39 -2.33 -1.59
CA THR A 29 18.68 -3.01 -1.73
C THR A 29 19.81 -2.00 -2.00
N SER A 30 19.61 -1.11 -2.96
CA SER A 30 20.62 -0.12 -3.37
C SER A 30 20.91 0.91 -2.27
N SER A 31 19.88 1.41 -1.57
CA SER A 31 20.02 2.38 -0.48
C SER A 31 20.84 1.79 0.68
N ARG A 32 20.55 0.54 1.08
CA ARG A 32 21.33 -0.15 2.12
C ARG A 32 22.76 -0.42 1.69
N ARG A 33 22.97 -0.92 0.46
CA ARG A 33 24.30 -1.23 -0.07
C ARG A 33 25.21 0.00 -0.10
N LEU A 34 24.66 1.16 -0.45
CA LEU A 34 25.41 2.40 -0.57
C LEU A 34 25.49 3.20 0.76
N GLY A 35 24.76 2.78 1.79
CA GLY A 35 24.63 3.57 3.03
C GLY A 35 23.90 4.91 2.82
N LEU A 36 23.18 5.09 1.71
CA LEU A 36 22.54 6.34 1.32
C LEU A 36 21.04 6.29 1.62
N ARG A 37 20.67 6.72 2.83
CA ARG A 37 19.27 6.80 3.27
C ARG A 37 18.75 8.23 3.15
N SER A 38 18.17 8.57 2.00
CA SER A 38 17.59 9.89 1.74
C SER A 38 16.08 9.90 1.96
N GLU A 39 15.50 11.10 2.07
CA GLU A 39 14.05 11.30 2.09
C GLU A 39 13.35 10.63 0.90
N ALA A 40 13.96 10.67 -0.28
CA ALA A 40 13.45 9.99 -1.47
C ALA A 40 13.52 8.46 -1.34
N SER A 41 14.65 7.90 -0.88
CA SER A 41 14.78 6.44 -0.75
C SER A 41 13.79 5.88 0.27
N ILE A 42 13.58 6.55 1.39
CA ILE A 42 12.60 6.16 2.42
C ILE A 42 11.17 6.09 1.84
N ARG A 43 10.79 7.06 0.99
CA ARG A 43 9.47 7.08 0.34
C ARG A 43 9.33 5.94 -0.68
N PHE A 44 10.32 5.76 -1.55
CA PHE A 44 10.27 4.73 -2.57
C PHE A 44 10.33 3.30 -1.99
N GLU A 45 11.07 3.07 -0.90
CA GLU A 45 11.10 1.80 -0.16
C GLU A 45 9.72 1.37 0.38
N ARG A 46 8.89 2.34 0.79
CA ARG A 46 7.53 2.08 1.28
C ARG A 46 6.53 1.81 0.16
N GLY A 47 6.90 2.18 -1.07
CA GLY A 47 6.06 2.11 -2.27
C GLY A 47 5.34 3.42 -2.51
N ALA A 48 5.75 4.11 -3.57
CA ALA A 48 4.98 5.20 -4.16
C ALA A 48 3.86 4.65 -5.08
N ASP A 49 2.82 5.44 -5.30
CA ASP A 49 1.79 5.15 -6.30
C ASP A 49 2.37 5.38 -7.72
N PRO A 50 2.47 4.36 -8.59
CA PRO A 50 2.99 4.52 -9.95
C PRO A 50 2.18 5.52 -10.80
N GLU A 51 0.89 5.70 -10.50
CA GLU A 51 -0.01 6.56 -11.28
C GLU A 51 -0.01 8.02 -10.79
N VAL A 52 0.76 8.35 -9.75
CA VAL A 52 0.76 9.72 -9.19
C VAL A 52 1.66 10.70 -9.95
N ALA A 53 2.54 10.20 -10.83
CA ALA A 53 3.58 11.01 -11.47
C ALA A 53 3.00 12.20 -12.26
N ASP A 54 1.98 11.98 -13.09
CA ASP A 54 1.33 13.04 -13.88
C ASP A 54 0.71 14.12 -12.98
N LEU A 55 0.00 13.70 -11.92
CA LEU A 55 -0.60 14.65 -10.98
C LEU A 55 0.46 15.44 -10.21
N ALA A 56 1.53 14.78 -9.77
CA ALA A 56 2.63 15.42 -9.05
C ALA A 56 3.37 16.43 -9.94
N MET A 57 3.59 16.08 -11.21
CA MET A 57 4.17 16.98 -12.22
C MET A 57 3.32 18.23 -12.42
N ARG A 58 2.00 18.07 -12.63
CA ARG A 58 1.08 19.21 -12.78
C ARG A 58 1.07 20.09 -11.54
N ARG A 59 1.06 19.50 -10.35
CA ARG A 59 1.11 20.25 -9.10
C ARG A 59 2.42 21.02 -8.94
N PHE A 60 3.55 20.43 -9.36
CA PHE A 60 4.83 21.13 -9.36
C PHE A 60 4.84 22.30 -10.35
N ALA A 61 4.30 22.09 -11.55
CA ALA A 61 4.11 23.14 -12.55
C ALA A 61 3.25 24.30 -12.04
N GLU A 62 2.13 24.01 -11.35
CA GLU A 62 1.31 25.03 -10.69
C GLU A 62 2.13 25.86 -9.69
N LEU A 63 2.91 25.21 -8.82
CA LEU A 63 3.74 25.90 -7.82
C LEU A 63 4.84 26.77 -8.44
N LEU A 64 5.31 26.43 -9.64
CA LEU A 64 6.28 27.23 -10.37
C LEU A 64 5.69 28.46 -11.05
N SER A 65 4.37 28.58 -11.14
CA SER A 65 3.71 29.66 -11.89
C SER A 65 4.13 31.05 -11.40
N ASP A 66 4.38 31.21 -10.10
CA ASP A 66 4.77 32.48 -9.50
C ASP A 66 6.29 32.72 -9.50
N SER A 67 7.10 31.75 -9.95
CA SER A 67 8.56 31.84 -9.95
C SER A 67 9.15 32.54 -11.18
N GLY A 68 8.32 32.85 -12.19
CA GLY A 68 8.76 33.35 -13.48
C GLY A 68 9.33 32.27 -14.42
N ALA A 69 9.31 31.00 -14.01
CA ALA A 69 9.69 29.88 -14.85
C ALA A 69 8.69 29.67 -15.99
N THR A 70 9.21 29.39 -17.19
CA THR A 70 8.38 29.04 -18.35
C THR A 70 8.34 27.52 -18.51
N LEU A 71 7.14 26.94 -18.58
CA LEU A 71 6.97 25.52 -18.83
C LEU A 71 7.14 25.22 -20.32
N ALA A 72 8.06 24.32 -20.64
CA ALA A 72 8.19 23.81 -22.00
C ALA A 72 6.98 22.91 -22.34
N PRO A 73 6.47 22.96 -23.59
CA PRO A 73 5.40 22.08 -24.01
C PRO A 73 5.90 20.63 -24.14
N GLY A 74 5.05 19.69 -23.72
CA GLY A 74 5.29 18.25 -23.86
C GLY A 74 5.76 17.56 -22.59
N THR A 75 5.67 16.23 -22.59
CA THR A 75 6.09 15.36 -21.49
C THR A 75 6.52 14.03 -22.08
N VAL A 76 7.55 13.42 -21.50
CA VAL A 76 7.98 12.07 -21.84
C VAL A 76 7.48 11.14 -20.74
N ASP A 77 6.54 10.25 -21.07
CA ASP A 77 6.06 9.18 -20.18
C ASP A 77 6.54 7.83 -20.70
N VAL A 78 7.37 7.15 -19.93
CA VAL A 78 7.84 5.78 -20.23
C VAL A 78 7.28 4.86 -19.17
N ARG A 79 6.33 4.01 -19.58
CA ARG A 79 5.67 3.05 -18.69
C ARG A 79 6.27 1.65 -18.84
N GLY A 80 6.83 1.16 -17.74
CA GLY A 80 7.23 -0.24 -17.59
C GLY A 80 6.14 -1.08 -16.92
N THR A 81 6.54 -2.24 -16.39
CA THR A 81 5.65 -3.10 -15.61
C THR A 81 5.42 -2.50 -14.22
N VAL A 82 4.17 -2.18 -13.89
CA VAL A 82 3.76 -1.68 -12.57
C VAL A 82 2.95 -2.74 -11.82
N PRO A 83 2.90 -2.70 -10.47
CA PRO A 83 2.11 -3.64 -9.68
C PRO A 83 0.62 -3.57 -10.03
N ASP A 84 0.00 -4.74 -10.18
CA ASP A 84 -1.44 -4.86 -10.42
C ASP A 84 -2.27 -4.39 -9.21
N ARG A 85 -3.42 -3.78 -9.49
CA ARG A 85 -4.39 -3.26 -8.52
C ARG A 85 -5.69 -4.03 -8.54
N SER A 86 -5.57 -5.36 -8.62
CA SER A 86 -6.74 -6.24 -8.58
C SER A 86 -7.60 -5.98 -7.33
N PRO A 87 -8.94 -5.93 -7.50
CA PRO A 87 -9.86 -5.87 -6.39
C PRO A 87 -9.69 -7.06 -5.43
N VAL A 88 -9.93 -6.82 -4.14
CA VAL A 88 -9.85 -7.83 -3.10
C VAL A 88 -11.23 -8.30 -2.71
N ARG A 89 -11.42 -9.62 -2.67
CA ARG A 89 -12.69 -10.23 -2.27
C ARG A 89 -12.68 -10.52 -0.78
N VAL A 90 -13.59 -9.90 -0.04
CA VAL A 90 -13.75 -10.09 1.40
C VAL A 90 -15.08 -10.77 1.74
N ARG A 91 -15.12 -11.41 2.91
CA ARG A 91 -16.33 -12.01 3.50
C ARG A 91 -16.59 -11.29 4.82
N THR A 92 -17.73 -10.62 4.94
CA THR A 92 -18.14 -9.88 6.14
C THR A 92 -18.01 -10.74 7.40
N ASP A 93 -18.57 -11.95 7.38
CA ASP A 93 -18.51 -12.89 8.51
C ASP A 93 -17.08 -13.24 8.93
N ARG A 94 -16.15 -13.33 7.97
CA ARG A 94 -14.73 -13.62 8.27
C ARG A 94 -14.04 -12.42 8.89
N VAL A 95 -14.38 -11.21 8.45
CA VAL A 95 -13.85 -9.96 9.03
C VAL A 95 -14.34 -9.84 10.48
N ASN A 96 -15.64 -10.01 10.70
CA ASN A 96 -16.25 -10.01 12.04
C ASN A 96 -15.64 -11.06 12.96
N ALA A 97 -15.44 -12.30 12.48
CA ALA A 97 -14.80 -13.35 13.27
C ALA A 97 -13.31 -13.09 13.59
N LEU A 98 -12.59 -12.33 12.75
CA LEU A 98 -11.18 -12.00 12.99
C LEU A 98 -11.02 -10.82 13.94
N LEU A 99 -11.91 -9.84 13.86
CA LEU A 99 -11.83 -8.59 14.64
C LEU A 99 -12.66 -8.64 15.93
N GLY A 100 -13.57 -9.60 16.07
CA GLY A 100 -14.52 -9.68 17.18
C GLY A 100 -15.61 -8.61 17.11
N THR A 101 -16.01 -8.23 15.89
CA THR A 101 -17.01 -7.20 15.62
C THR A 101 -18.29 -7.78 15.06
N ASP A 102 -19.35 -6.97 14.99
CA ASP A 102 -20.61 -7.30 14.35
C ASP A 102 -21.03 -6.19 13.38
N LEU A 103 -20.17 -5.93 12.39
CA LEU A 103 -20.43 -4.91 11.38
C LEU A 103 -21.23 -5.53 10.22
N SER A 104 -22.25 -4.81 9.78
CA SER A 104 -22.94 -5.09 8.52
C SER A 104 -22.04 -4.78 7.31
N ARG A 105 -22.46 -5.22 6.13
CA ARG A 105 -21.72 -4.94 4.89
C ARG A 105 -21.65 -3.44 4.60
N ASP A 106 -22.73 -2.72 4.85
CA ASP A 106 -22.84 -1.31 4.52
C ASP A 106 -21.99 -0.48 5.48
N GLU A 107 -22.01 -0.79 6.78
CA GLU A 107 -21.10 -0.15 7.76
C GLU A 107 -19.62 -0.38 7.42
N MET A 108 -19.26 -1.59 6.95
CA MET A 108 -17.90 -1.83 6.47
C MET A 108 -17.56 -1.00 5.23
N ALA A 109 -18.50 -0.80 4.31
CA ALA A 109 -18.30 0.02 3.13
C ALA A 109 -18.11 1.50 3.52
N ASP A 110 -18.99 2.02 4.39
CA ASP A 110 -18.96 3.39 4.88
C ASP A 110 -17.67 3.73 5.63
N LEU A 111 -17.07 2.76 6.35
CA LEU A 111 -15.78 2.93 7.02
C LEU A 111 -14.60 2.96 6.05
N LEU A 112 -14.72 2.31 4.89
CA LEU A 112 -13.64 2.15 3.91
C LEU A 112 -13.68 3.23 2.81
N GLU A 113 -14.85 3.78 2.52
CA GLU A 113 -15.01 4.83 1.50
C GLU A 113 -14.18 6.10 1.78
N PRO A 114 -14.12 6.66 3.01
CA PRO A 114 -13.33 7.87 3.29
C PRO A 114 -11.83 7.70 3.08
N ILE A 115 -11.32 6.47 3.19
CA ILE A 115 -9.91 6.15 2.89
C ILE A 115 -9.70 5.73 1.44
N GLY A 116 -10.73 5.87 0.60
CA GLY A 116 -10.72 5.79 -0.86
C GLY A 116 -10.91 4.38 -1.42
N PHE A 117 -11.48 3.45 -0.65
CA PHE A 117 -11.94 2.18 -1.21
C PHE A 117 -13.30 2.35 -1.86
N THR A 118 -13.55 1.58 -2.90
CA THR A 118 -14.89 1.38 -3.46
C THR A 118 -15.32 -0.05 -3.15
N SER A 119 -16.62 -0.24 -2.91
CA SER A 119 -17.17 -1.55 -2.61
C SER A 119 -18.30 -1.90 -3.57
N GLU A 120 -18.31 -3.15 -4.02
CA GLU A 120 -19.41 -3.70 -4.81
C GLU A 120 -19.99 -4.92 -4.09
N ALA A 121 -21.32 -4.94 -3.97
CA ALA A 121 -22.04 -6.03 -3.35
C ALA A 121 -22.12 -7.24 -4.31
N GLY A 122 -21.44 -8.33 -3.94
CA GLY A 122 -21.60 -9.64 -4.57
C GLY A 122 -22.46 -10.58 -3.72
N PRO A 123 -23.12 -11.58 -4.34
CA PRO A 123 -24.08 -12.47 -3.70
C PRO A 123 -23.52 -13.31 -2.53
N ARG A 124 -22.19 -13.46 -2.42
CA ARG A 124 -21.51 -14.16 -1.29
C ARG A 124 -20.28 -13.44 -0.74
N ARG A 125 -19.81 -12.38 -1.41
CA ARG A 125 -18.56 -11.68 -1.10
C ARG A 125 -18.72 -10.20 -1.43
N SER A 126 -18.06 -9.31 -0.68
CA SER A 126 -17.88 -7.94 -1.13
C SER A 126 -16.59 -7.87 -1.94
N ILE A 127 -16.64 -7.16 -3.06
CA ILE A 127 -15.44 -6.79 -3.81
C ILE A 127 -15.02 -5.42 -3.30
N LEU A 128 -13.80 -5.31 -2.78
CA LEU A 128 -13.20 -4.07 -2.34
C LEU A 128 -12.08 -3.69 -3.29
N SER A 129 -12.21 -2.55 -3.95
CA SER A 129 -11.15 -1.99 -4.77
C SER A 129 -10.48 -0.86 -4.00
N GLY A 130 -9.16 -0.94 -3.81
CA GLY A 130 -8.41 0.01 -2.99
C GLY A 130 -8.19 1.37 -3.64
N PRO A 131 -7.85 2.40 -2.85
CA PRO A 131 -7.51 3.73 -3.35
C PRO A 131 -6.30 3.66 -4.27
N ARG A 132 -6.34 4.44 -5.36
CA ARG A 132 -5.21 4.58 -6.29
C ARG A 132 -3.92 5.01 -5.55
N ARG A 133 -4.05 5.89 -4.56
CA ARG A 133 -2.90 6.54 -3.89
C ARG A 133 -2.27 5.76 -2.74
N ARG A 134 -2.75 4.54 -2.43
CA ARG A 134 -2.26 3.78 -1.27
C ARG A 134 -1.91 2.36 -1.65
N ARG A 135 -0.69 1.94 -1.29
CA ARG A 135 -0.33 0.52 -1.32
C ARG A 135 -1.23 -0.23 -0.35
N THR A 136 -2.22 -0.92 -0.91
CA THR A 136 -3.16 -1.71 -0.15
C THR A 136 -2.52 -3.07 0.13
N LEU A 137 -2.09 -3.30 1.37
CA LEU A 137 -1.65 -4.61 1.84
C LEU A 137 -2.84 -5.50 2.18
N LEU A 138 -3.77 -5.67 1.25
CA LEU A 138 -4.84 -6.67 1.35
C LEU A 138 -4.44 -7.87 0.49
N SER A 139 -3.41 -8.57 0.92
CA SER A 139 -3.08 -9.88 0.38
C SER A 139 -4.03 -10.91 0.99
N THR A 140 -4.73 -11.68 0.17
CA THR A 140 -5.48 -12.89 0.59
C THR A 140 -4.58 -14.00 1.13
N ARG A 141 -3.25 -13.83 1.09
CA ARG A 141 -2.30 -14.75 1.72
C ARG A 141 -2.20 -14.46 3.21
N GLN A 142 -2.93 -15.28 3.96
CA GLN A 142 -2.66 -15.73 5.33
C GLN A 142 -1.74 -14.82 6.15
N CYS A 143 -2.32 -14.10 7.10
CA CYS A 143 -1.64 -13.79 8.37
C CYS A 143 -1.32 -15.13 9.07
N HIS A 144 -0.21 -15.77 8.70
CA HIS A 144 0.47 -16.71 9.58
C HIS A 144 1.23 -15.89 10.60
N GLY A 145 0.94 -16.14 11.87
CA GLY A 145 1.25 -15.24 12.98
C GLY A 145 2.72 -14.90 13.11
N ASP A 146 3.00 -13.60 13.28
CA ASP A 146 4.21 -13.13 13.94
C ASP A 146 3.77 -12.47 15.25
N ARG A 147 3.86 -13.23 16.35
CA ARG A 147 3.77 -12.69 17.71
C ARG A 147 5.08 -11.97 18.00
N ARG A 148 5.20 -10.71 17.59
CA ARG A 148 6.18 -9.81 18.18
C ARG A 148 5.44 -8.63 18.77
N GLY A 149 5.32 -8.67 20.09
CA GLY A 149 4.72 -7.62 20.90
C GLY A 149 5.39 -6.28 20.60
N ARG A 150 4.57 -5.26 20.39
CA ARG A 150 4.96 -3.87 20.58
C ARG A 150 4.05 -3.28 21.64
N GLY A 151 4.70 -2.63 22.60
CA GLY A 151 4.13 -2.10 23.83
C GLY A 151 2.94 -1.17 23.61
N GLY A 152 2.05 -1.20 24.60
CA GLY A 152 0.81 -0.45 24.63
C GLY A 152 1.01 1.05 24.81
N GLY A 153 0.10 1.81 24.21
CA GLY A 153 -0.34 3.11 24.71
C GLY A 153 -1.74 2.95 25.30
N PRO A 154 -2.12 3.73 26.32
CA PRO A 154 -3.41 3.59 26.98
C PRO A 154 -4.44 4.48 26.27
N ASP A 155 -5.43 3.89 25.59
CA ASP A 155 -6.86 4.11 25.90
C ASP A 155 -7.77 3.31 24.97
N ALA A 156 -9.00 3.05 25.46
CA ALA A 156 -10.18 2.59 24.74
C ALA A 156 -10.34 1.08 24.38
N ARG A 157 -10.87 0.35 25.37
CA ARG A 157 -12.00 -0.61 25.26
C ARG A 157 -12.06 -1.57 24.05
N VAL A 158 -11.05 -2.40 23.87
CA VAL A 158 -11.23 -3.72 23.22
C VAL A 158 -10.60 -4.77 24.12
N ARG A 159 -11.41 -5.36 25.01
CA ARG A 159 -10.99 -6.60 25.67
C ARG A 159 -11.15 -7.72 24.65
N ALA A 160 -10.08 -8.02 23.93
CA ALA A 160 -9.99 -9.21 23.11
C ALA A 160 -10.04 -10.44 24.04
N HIS A 161 -11.24 -10.99 24.24
CA HIS A 161 -11.40 -12.30 24.85
C HIS A 161 -11.06 -13.33 23.78
N CYS A 162 -9.88 -13.93 23.88
CA CYS A 162 -9.51 -15.08 23.08
C CYS A 162 -10.22 -16.30 23.69
N PRO A 163 -11.17 -16.96 23.01
CA PRO A 163 -11.67 -18.24 23.51
C PRO A 163 -10.53 -19.27 23.46
N ASP A 164 -10.38 -20.03 24.54
CA ASP A 164 -9.42 -21.12 24.62
C ASP A 164 -9.68 -22.16 23.52
N ARG A 165 -8.61 -22.58 22.85
CA ARG A 165 -8.69 -23.66 21.85
C ARG A 165 -9.08 -24.96 22.56
N PRO A 166 -10.07 -25.73 22.06
CA PRO A 166 -10.22 -27.11 22.48
C PRO A 166 -8.96 -27.90 22.05
N GLN A 167 -8.36 -28.62 23.00
CA GLN A 167 -7.28 -29.56 22.73
C GLN A 167 -7.81 -30.64 21.78
N LEU A 168 -7.23 -30.73 20.58
CA LEU A 168 -7.50 -31.85 19.68
C LEU A 168 -6.74 -33.06 20.20
N ASP A 169 -7.49 -34.06 20.66
CA ASP A 169 -6.99 -35.35 21.10
C ASP A 169 -6.35 -36.09 19.92
N HIS A 170 -5.06 -36.40 20.04
CA HIS A 170 -4.26 -37.04 18.99
C HIS A 170 -4.48 -38.56 18.97
N HIS A 171 -5.69 -39.04 18.72
CA HIS A 171 -5.90 -40.46 18.37
C HIS A 171 -7.10 -40.64 17.45
N ARG A 172 -6.86 -40.64 16.14
CA ARG A 172 -7.62 -41.48 15.18
C ARG A 172 -6.75 -41.80 13.97
N VAL A 173 -6.39 -43.06 13.89
CA VAL A 173 -5.67 -43.73 12.80
C VAL A 173 -6.52 -43.67 11.52
N ALA A 174 -5.87 -43.47 10.39
CA ALA A 174 -6.48 -43.42 9.06
C ALA A 174 -6.99 -44.79 8.61
N ASP A 175 -8.22 -44.84 8.10
CA ASP A 175 -8.71 -45.96 7.29
C ASP A 175 -8.44 -45.69 5.79
N PRO A 176 -8.03 -46.70 5.00
CA PRO A 176 -7.79 -46.53 3.57
C PRO A 176 -9.10 -46.55 2.76
N LEU A 177 -9.17 -45.70 1.73
CA LEU A 177 -10.26 -45.65 0.75
C LEU A 177 -10.21 -46.87 -0.19
N PRO A 178 -11.36 -47.47 -0.58
CA PRO A 178 -11.40 -48.52 -1.59
C PRO A 178 -11.33 -47.95 -3.02
N ALA A 179 -10.89 -48.82 -3.95
CA ALA A 179 -10.55 -48.57 -5.35
C ALA A 179 -11.72 -48.19 -6.27
#